data_AF-A0A1L7JNC6-F1
#
_entry.id   AF-A0A1L7JNC6-F1
#
_cell.length_a   1.000
_cell.length_b   1.000
_cell.length_c   1.000
_cell.angle_alpha   90.00
_cell.angle_beta   90.00
_cell.angle_gamma   90.00
#
_symmetry.space_group_name_H-M   'P 1'
#
loop_
_entity.id
_entity.type
_entity.pdbx_description
1 polymer ?
#
loop_
_entity_poly.entity_id
_entity_poly.type
_entity_poly.pdbx_seq_one_letter_code
_entity_poly.pdbx_strand_id
1 'polypeptide(L)' 'MLSNSTRIRTSIEIRNMLSIISDLKLPMLIDNAESITHFDRPNCQLFQLIVKKDQPLSIISA' A
#
# COMPACT_ATOMS: atom_id res chain seq x y z
N MET A 1 -11.41 -16.08 7.81
CA MET A 1 -10.10 -15.44 7.56
C MET A 1 -10.29 -14.36 6.51
N LEU A 2 -9.75 -13.14 6.68
CA LEU A 2 -9.88 -12.07 5.69
C LEU A 2 -8.91 -12.28 4.52
N SER A 3 -9.31 -11.93 3.29
CA SER A 3 -8.42 -11.94 2.12
C SER A 3 -7.28 -10.93 2.28
N ASN A 4 -6.16 -11.14 1.58
CA ASN A 4 -5.05 -10.18 1.57
C ASN A 4 -5.51 -8.78 1.15
N SER A 5 -6.31 -8.71 0.07
CA SER A 5 -6.92 -7.48 -0.41
C SER A 5 -7.75 -6.75 0.66
N THR A 6 -8.54 -7.49 1.44
CA THR A 6 -9.36 -6.92 2.51
C THR A 6 -8.48 -6.38 3.64
N ARG A 7 -7.44 -7.13 4.04
CA ARG A 7 -6.49 -6.68 5.07
C ARG A 7 -5.78 -5.39 4.67
N ILE A 8 -5.34 -5.29 3.41
CA ILE A 8 -4.67 -4.09 2.89
C ILE A 8 -5.64 -2.90 2.89
N ARG A 9 -6.86 -3.04 2.35
CA ARG A 9 -7.86 -1.96 2.36
C ARG A 9 -8.20 -1.47 3.77
N THR A 10 -8.48 -2.40 4.70
CA THR A 10 -8.78 -2.05 6.10
C THR A 10 -7.60 -1.32 6.75
N SER A 11 -6.36 -1.71 6.44
CA SER A 11 -5.18 -1.01 6.96
C SER A 11 -5.06 0.43 6.43
N ILE A 12 -5.39 0.66 5.16
CA ILE A 12 -5.45 2.00 4.54
C ILE A 12 -6.51 2.86 5.24
N GLU A 13 -7.70 2.31 5.48
CA GLU A 13 -8.79 3.01 6.19
C GLU A 13 -8.38 3.40 7.61
N ILE A 14 -7.82 2.46 8.39
CA ILE A 14 -7.33 2.72 9.75
C ILE A 14 -6.26 3.81 9.74
N ARG A 15 -5.28 3.72 8.84
CA ARG A 15 -4.25 4.76 8.69
C ARG A 15 -4.88 6.12 8.41
N ASN A 16 -5.84 6.19 7.49
CA ASN A 16 -6.47 7.46 7.11
C ASN A 16 -7.21 8.10 8.30
N MET A 17 -7.91 7.30 9.11
CA MET A 17 -8.50 7.79 10.36
C MET A 17 -7.43 8.34 11.31
N LEU A 18 -6.33 7.60 11.53
CA LEU A 18 -5.23 8.06 12.39
C LEU A 18 -4.59 9.35 11.88
N SER A 19 -4.47 9.50 10.57
CA SER A 19 -3.94 10.70 9.92
C SER A 19 -4.84 11.92 10.16
N ILE A 20 -6.17 11.75 10.13
CA ILE A 20 -7.13 12.82 10.45
C ILE A 20 -7.04 13.20 11.92
N ILE A 21 -6.98 12.21 12.83
CA ILE A 21 -6.94 12.44 14.28
C ILE A 21 -5.64 13.14 14.70
N SER A 22 -4.51 12.77 14.10
CA SER A 22 -3.19 13.28 14.46
C SER A 22 -2.71 14.48 13.64
N ASP A 23 -3.41 14.83 12.56
CA ASP A 23 -2.97 15.77 11.51
C ASP A 23 -1.58 15.44 10.89
N LEU A 24 -1.13 14.18 11.01
CA LEU A 24 0.14 13.73 10.46
C LEU A 24 -0.05 13.16 9.04
N LYS A 25 0.74 13.69 8.10
CA LYS A 25 0.78 13.22 6.68
C LYS A 25 1.98 12.31 6.42
N LEU A 26 2.07 11.22 7.18
CA LEU A 26 3.17 10.26 7.05
C LEU A 26 3.12 9.51 5.70
N PRO A 27 4.27 9.21 5.08
CA PRO A 27 4.34 8.39 3.88
C PRO A 27 3.73 7.00 4.08
N MET A 28 3.19 6.42 3.01
CA MET A 28 2.60 5.08 3.01
C MET A 28 3.34 4.20 1.99
N LEU A 29 3.65 2.96 2.39
CA LEU A 29 4.16 1.90 1.50
C LEU A 29 3.11 0.80 1.39
N ILE A 30 2.77 0.41 0.17
CA ILE A 30 1.94 -0.76 -0.14
C ILE A 30 2.82 -1.74 -0.93
N ASP A 31 3.16 -2.88 -0.34
CA ASP A 31 4.12 -3.85 -0.88
C ASP A 31 3.49 -4.90 -1.84
N ASN A 32 2.17 -4.97 -1.89
CA ASN A 32 1.39 -5.83 -2.76
C ASN A 32 0.18 -5.05 -3.31
N ALA A 33 0.47 -3.98 -4.05
CA ALA A 33 -0.57 -3.10 -4.56
C ALA A 33 -1.42 -3.76 -5.66
N GLU A 34 -0.94 -4.82 -6.32
CA GLU A 34 -1.75 -5.61 -7.26
C GLU A 34 -2.90 -6.37 -6.59
N SER A 35 -2.82 -6.63 -5.28
CA SER A 35 -3.92 -7.28 -4.54
C SER A 35 -5.14 -6.38 -4.35
N ILE A 36 -5.04 -5.06 -4.57
CA ILE A 36 -6.16 -4.13 -4.44
C ILE A 36 -6.50 -3.50 -5.79
N THR A 37 -7.76 -3.60 -6.21
CA THR A 37 -8.21 -3.07 -7.51
C THR A 37 -8.61 -1.61 -7.44
N HIS A 38 -9.14 -1.16 -6.29
CA HIS A 38 -9.61 0.21 -6.07
C HIS A 38 -9.39 0.61 -4.62
N PHE A 39 -8.90 1.82 -4.40
CA PHE A 39 -8.85 2.51 -3.10
C PHE A 39 -8.69 4.01 -3.35
N ASP A 40 -9.18 4.83 -2.42
CA ASP A 40 -8.97 6.27 -2.48
C ASP A 40 -7.51 6.60 -2.19
N ARG A 41 -6.88 7.36 -3.10
CA ARG A 41 -5.49 7.75 -2.94
C ARG A 41 -5.33 8.60 -1.67
N PRO A 42 -4.49 8.18 -0.71
CA PRO A 42 -4.30 8.93 0.52
C PRO A 42 -3.59 10.28 0.24
N ASN A 43 -3.91 11.30 1.06
CA ASN A 43 -3.27 12.62 1.00
C ASN A 43 -1.87 12.61 1.65
N CYS A 44 -1.00 11.73 1.18
CA CYS A 44 0.39 11.63 1.57
C CYS A 44 1.24 11.09 0.41
N GLN A 45 2.56 11.05 0.61
CA GLN A 45 3.44 10.34 -0.31
C GLN A 45 3.12 8.84 -0.27
N LEU A 46 2.89 8.25 -1.44
CA LEU A 46 2.53 6.84 -1.59
C LEU A 46 3.60 6.12 -2.42
N PHE A 47 4.16 5.06 -1.84
CA PHE A 47 5.04 4.10 -2.50
C PHE A 47 4.26 2.81 -2.74
N GLN A 48 4.28 2.31 -3.98
CA GLN A 48 3.59 1.08 -4.35
C GLN A 48 4.59 0.12 -4.97
N LEU A 49 4.67 -1.08 -4.40
CA LEU A 49 5.29 -2.22 -5.05
C LEU A 49 4.17 -3.00 -5.71
N ILE A 50 4.31 -3.19 -7.02
CA ILE A 50 3.35 -3.90 -7.86
C ILE A 50 4.11 -5.03 -8.52
N VAL A 51 3.60 -6.26 -8.42
CA VAL A 51 4.15 -7.37 -9.19
C VAL A 51 4.02 -7.08 -10.68
N LYS A 52 5.15 -6.97 -11.36
CA LYS A 52 5.20 -6.83 -12.81
C LYS A 52 5.32 -8.22 -13.43
N LYS A 53 4.31 -8.59 -14.21
CA LYS A 53 4.33 -9.85 -14.96
C LYS A 53 5.54 -9.88 -15.90
N ASP A 54 6.18 -11.05 -15.99
CA ASP A 54 7.30 -11.32 -16.89
C ASP A 54 8.54 -10.41 -16.67
N GLN A 55 8.63 -9.74 -15.51
CA GLN A 55 9.86 -9.04 -15.14
C GLN A 55 10.88 -10.04 -14.57
N PRO A 56 12.04 -10.22 -15.22
CA PRO A 56 13.07 -11.11 -14.71
C PRO A 56 13.59 -10.60 -13.36
N LEU A 57 13.67 -11.49 -12.38
CA LEU A 57 14.28 -11.21 -11.08
C LEU A 57 15.78 -10.99 -11.29
N SER A 58 16.24 -9.76 -11.10
CA SER A 58 17.66 -9.43 -11.06
C SER A 58 18.13 -9.39 -9.60
N ILE A 59 19.04 -10.28 -9.23
CA ILE A 59 19.74 -10.18 -7.94
C ILE A 59 20.77 -9.06 -8.09
N ILE A 60 20.62 -7.99 -7.32
CA ILE A 60 21.63 -6.92 -7.22
C ILE A 60 22.50 -7.29 -6.02
N SER A 61 23.71 -7.82 -6.27
CA SER A 61 24.72 -7.96 -5.21
C SER A 61 25.29 -6.57 -4.91
N ALA A 62 25.13 -6.12 -3.67
CA ALA A 62 25.77 -4.90 -3.16
C ALA A 62 27.27 -5.13 -2.92
#